data_AF-A0A0N7IG49-F1
#
_entry.id   AF-A0A0N7IG49-F1
#
_cell.length_a   1.000
_cell.length_b   1.000
_cell.length_c   1.000
_cell.angle_alpha   90.00
_cell.angle_beta   90.00
_cell.angle_gamma   90.00
#
_symmetry.space_group_name_H-M   'P 1'
#
loop_
_entity.id
_entity.type
_entity.pdbx_description
1 polymer ?
#
loop_
_entity_poly.entity_id
_entity_poly.type
_entity_poly.pdbx_seq_one_letter_code
_entity_poly.pdbx_strand_id
1 'polypeptide(L)' 'MSAARYAIEQQISMPTEDLKRLTSQLLGFSRKGNNLDMVTEQTIQLLIDQGIFSHANGMVSMNN' A
#
# COMPACT_ATOMS: atom_id res chain seq x y z
N MET A 1 7.52 13.50 16.40
CA MET A 1 6.87 12.23 16.00
C MET A 1 5.89 12.54 14.87
N SER A 2 6.08 11.99 13.67
CA SER A 2 5.21 12.29 12.52
C SER A 2 3.93 11.47 12.62
N ALA A 3 2.77 12.09 12.46
CA ALA A 3 1.48 11.41 12.38
C ALA A 3 1.45 10.34 11.27
N ALA A 4 2.26 10.50 10.22
CA ALA A 4 2.44 9.50 9.18
C ALA A 4 3.14 8.23 9.68
N ARG A 5 4.11 8.36 10.60
CA ARG A 5 4.80 7.22 11.21
C ARG A 5 3.89 6.49 12.20
N TYR A 6 3.09 7.24 12.97
CA TYR A 6 2.07 6.65 13.85
C TYR A 6 0.98 5.91 13.06
N ALA A 7 0.56 6.43 11.89
CA ALA A 7 -0.42 5.75 11.03
C ALA A 7 0.11 4.44 10.44
N ILE A 8 1.39 4.39 10.05
CA ILE A 8 2.06 3.19 9.54
C ILE A 8 2.31 2.17 10.67
N GLU A 9 2.72 2.63 11.85
CA GLU A 9 2.92 1.77 13.02
C GLU A 9 1.59 1.26 13.63
N GLN A 10 0.44 1.90 13.33
CA GLN A 10 -0.88 1.53 13.86
C GLN A 10 -1.79 0.79 12.86
N GLN A 11 -1.52 0.81 11.55
CA GLN A 11 -2.36 0.11 10.56
C GLN A 11 -1.88 -1.32 10.33
N ILE A 12 -2.36 -2.24 11.18
CA ILE A 12 -2.11 -3.69 11.13
C ILE A 12 -2.67 -4.34 9.85
N SER A 13 -3.51 -3.68 9.07
CA SER A 13 -4.05 -4.20 7.82
C SER A 13 -4.83 -3.08 7.13
N MET A 14 -4.69 -2.91 5.81
CA MET A 14 -5.49 -1.95 5.06
C MET A 14 -5.95 -2.49 3.71
N PRO A 15 -7.09 -2.00 3.16
CA PRO A 15 -7.55 -2.43 1.85
C PRO A 15 -6.55 -2.07 0.75
N THR A 16 -6.35 -2.97 -0.21
CA THR A 16 -5.41 -2.77 -1.32
C THR A 16 -5.70 -1.48 -2.10
N GLU A 17 -6.97 -1.13 -2.27
CA GLU A 17 -7.38 0.09 -2.98
C GLU A 17 -7.08 1.37 -2.20
N ASP A 18 -7.20 1.34 -0.87
CA ASP A 18 -6.82 2.46 -0.03
C ASP A 18 -5.30 2.64 0.01
N LEU A 19 -4.53 1.54 0.02
CA LEU A 19 -3.09 1.57 -0.14
C LEU A 19 -2.70 2.23 -1.47
N LYS A 20 -3.29 1.79 -2.59
CA LYS A 20 -3.06 2.39 -3.93
C LYS A 20 -3.34 3.89 -3.94
N ARG A 21 -4.44 4.32 -3.30
CA ARG A 21 -4.81 5.73 -3.21
C ARG A 21 -3.83 6.54 -2.36
N LEU A 22 -3.44 6.03 -1.20
CA LEU A 22 -2.46 6.68 -0.31
C LEU A 22 -1.09 6.80 -0.97
N THR A 23 -0.59 5.74 -1.61
CA THR A 23 0.68 5.76 -2.33
C THR A 23 0.67 6.77 -3.47
N SER A 24 -0.43 6.84 -4.24
CA SER A 24 -0.58 7.83 -5.31
C SER A 24 -0.53 9.27 -4.79
N GLN A 25 -1.23 9.54 -3.68
CA GLN A 25 -1.22 10.87 -3.04
C GLN A 25 0.16 11.23 -2.47
N LEU A 26 0.85 10.29 -1.82
CA LEU A 26 2.19 10.49 -1.26
C LEU A 26 3.23 10.80 -2.33
N LEU A 27 3.11 10.18 -3.49
CA LEU A 27 4.00 10.41 -4.64
C LEU A 27 3.65 11.69 -5.42
N GLY A 28 2.66 12.47 -4.98
CA GLY A 28 2.25 13.72 -5.62
C GLY A 28 1.41 13.54 -6.89
N PHE A 29 0.93 12.32 -7.17
CA PHE A 29 0.07 12.08 -8.32
C PHE A 29 -1.38 12.46 -8.00
N SER A 30 -1.86 13.51 -8.68
CA SER A 30 -3.23 14.03 -8.49
C SER A 30 -4.34 13.12 -9.04
N ARG A 31 -4.01 12.17 -9.92
CA ARG A 31 -4.97 11.25 -10.55
C ARG A 31 -4.41 9.83 -10.60
N LYS A 32 -5.22 8.83 -10.22
CA LYS A 32 -5.03 7.44 -10.64
C LYS A 32 -4.98 7.41 -12.17
N GLY A 33 -3.78 7.43 -12.74
CA GLY A 33 -3.57 7.08 -14.14
C GLY A 33 -3.47 5.57 -14.25
N ASN A 34 -3.97 4.99 -15.33
CA ASN A 34 -4.00 3.53 -15.54
C ASN A 34 -2.64 2.85 -15.31
N ASN A 35 -1.55 3.56 -15.60
CA ASN A 35 -0.18 3.09 -15.39
C ASN A 35 0.24 3.08 -13.91
N LEU A 36 -0.24 4.05 -13.12
CA LEU A 36 0.04 4.12 -11.68
C LEU A 36 -0.67 3.01 -10.91
N ASP A 37 -1.91 2.70 -11.28
CA ASP A 37 -2.62 1.57 -10.69
C ASP A 37 -1.90 0.26 -10.95
N MET A 38 -1.49 0.03 -12.20
CA MET A 38 -0.75 -1.17 -12.60
C MET A 38 0.60 -1.29 -11.89
N VAL A 39 1.40 -0.20 -11.85
CA VAL A 39 2.70 -0.20 -11.17
C VAL A 39 2.55 -0.38 -9.67
N THR A 40 1.51 0.20 -9.06
CA THR A 40 1.28 0.05 -7.62
C THR A 40 0.84 -1.36 -7.28
N GLU A 41 -0.01 -1.97 -8.11
CA GLU A 41 -0.42 -3.38 -7.96
C GLU A 41 0.77 -4.34 -8.11
N GLN A 42 1.62 -4.13 -9.12
CA GLN A 42 2.86 -4.89 -9.29
C GLN A 42 3.81 -4.72 -8.11
N THR A 43 3.90 -3.50 -7.55
CA THR A 43 4.75 -3.22 -6.39
C THR A 43 4.22 -3.93 -5.13
N ILE A 44 2.91 -3.93 -4.91
CA ILE A 44 2.28 -4.64 -3.80
C ILE A 44 2.53 -6.15 -3.94
N GLN A 45 2.36 -6.71 -5.15
CA GLN A 45 2.64 -8.13 -5.40
C GLN A 45 4.12 -8.47 -5.14
N LEU A 46 5.06 -7.64 -5.58
CA LEU A 46 6.49 -7.84 -5.31
C LEU A 46 6.78 -7.87 -3.81
N LEU A 47 6.16 -6.98 -3.02
CA LEU A 47 6.35 -6.92 -1.57
C LEU A 47 5.71 -8.11 -0.85
N ILE A 48 4.65 -8.69 -1.40
CA ILE A 48 4.07 -9.97 -0.94
C ILE A 48 5.02 -11.12 -1.27
N ASP A 49 5.54 -11.19 -2.50
CA ASP A 49 6.45 -12.24 -2.95
C ASP A 49 7.77 -12.22 -2.16
N GLN A 50 8.21 -11.03 -1.72
CA GLN A 50 9.36 -10.84 -0.82
C GLN A 50 9.07 -11.20 0.64
N GLY A 51 7.83 -11.55 0.98
CA GLY A 51 7.41 -11.89 2.34
C GLY A 51 7.40 -10.71 3.30
N ILE A 52 7.42 -9.47 2.80
CA ILE A 52 7.33 -8.23 3.60
C ILE A 52 5.86 -7.93 3.91
N PHE A 53 4.98 -8.18 2.95
CA PHE A 53 3.54 -8.05 3.11
C PHE A 53 2.84 -9.40 3.05
N SER A 54 1.72 -9.49 3.75
CA SER A 54 0.75 -10.56 3.64
C SER A 54 -0.53 -10.02 2.99
N HIS A 55 -1.15 -10.81 2.13
CA HIS A 55 -2.42 -10.47 1.50
C HIS A 55 -3.48 -11.52 1.85
N ALA A 56 -4.56 -11.07 2.48
CA ALA A 56 -5.68 -11.91 2.85
C ALA A 56 -6.98 -11.13 2.70
N ASN A 57 -8.00 -11.74 2.08
CA ASN A 57 -9.35 -11.18 1.97
C ASN A 57 -9.42 -9.74 1.41
N GLY A 58 -8.56 -9.40 0.45
CA GLY A 58 -8.51 -8.06 -0.15
C GLY A 58 -7.82 -6.98 0.71
N MET A 59 -7.16 -7.41 1.78
CA MET A 59 -6.39 -6.57 2.69
C MET A 59 -4.90 -6.91 2.58
N VAL A 60 -4.07 -5.88 2.65
CA VAL A 60 -2.60 -6.00 2.73
C VAL A 60 -2.18 -5.62 4.14
N SER A 61 -1.34 -6.45 4.76
CA SER A 61 -0.80 -6.27 6.11
C SER A 61 0.71 -6.49 6.14
N MET A 62 1.39 -5.96 7.16
CA MET A 62 2.79 -6.26 7.40
C MET A 62 2.94 -7.74 7.78
N ASN A 63 3.87 -8.45 7.14
CA ASN A 63 4.23 -9.80 7.56
C ASN A 63 5.27 -9.65 8.70
N ASN A 64 4.96 -10.22 9.87
CA ASN A 64 5.85 -10.20 11.05
C ASN A 64 6.84 -11.36 11.02
#